data_AF-A0AAD6ZSZ4-F1
#
_entry.id   AF-A0AAD6ZSZ4-F1
#
_cell.length_a   1.000
_cell.length_b   1.000
_cell.length_c   1.000
_cell.angle_alpha   90.00
_cell.angle_beta   90.00
_cell.angle_gamma   90.00
#
_symmetry.space_group_name_H-M   'P 1'
#
loop_
_entity.id
_entity.type
_entity.pdbx_description
1 polymer ?
#
loop_
_entity_poly.entity_id
_entity_poly.type
_entity_poly.pdbx_seq_one_letter_code
_entity_poly.pdbx_strand_id
1 'polypeptide(L)'
;MGQDQELGRKEKTHVSKVKLRSEWLFEGATGIDPCALTIERVERGLEFSIFMDMHSDMQWKPFEMTPKRWADATTQYNANLQSILGHFHPKKHPRALVNMLADVIRKTKRKDLAPGRHVFLKLSGGCRRIHRSRNVQIAQRI
;
A
#
# COMPACT_ATOMS: atom_id res chain seq x y z
N MET A 1 42.19 -19.81 11.99
CA MET A 1 41.61 -20.64 10.93
C MET A 1 40.09 -20.61 11.14
N GLY A 2 39.44 -19.46 10.92
CA GLY A 2 38.81 -19.12 9.64
C GLY A 2 37.39 -19.73 9.64
N GLN A 3 36.33 -18.97 9.94
CA GLN A 3 35.51 -18.28 8.91
C GLN A 3 34.85 -19.33 7.98
N ASP A 4 33.53 -19.46 7.79
CA ASP A 4 32.45 -18.48 7.89
C ASP A 4 31.08 -19.14 8.03
N GLN A 5 30.18 -18.32 8.55
CA GLN A 5 28.77 -18.52 8.78
C GLN A 5 28.00 -18.34 7.46
N GLU A 6 27.62 -19.41 6.78
CA GLU A 6 26.75 -19.28 5.60
C GLU A 6 25.27 -19.22 6.00
N LEU A 7 24.86 -18.01 6.33
CA LEU A 7 23.48 -17.56 6.39
C LEU A 7 22.86 -17.70 4.99
N GLY A 8 22.18 -18.82 4.76
CA GLY A 8 21.24 -19.01 3.65
C GLY A 8 20.02 -18.10 3.83
N ARG A 9 20.22 -16.78 3.73
CA ARG A 9 19.16 -15.78 3.57
C ARG A 9 18.50 -16.11 2.24
N LYS A 10 17.37 -16.82 2.31
CA LYS A 10 16.47 -16.98 1.16
C LYS A 10 16.02 -15.58 0.76
N GLU A 11 16.75 -15.01 -0.18
CA GLU A 11 16.32 -13.90 -0.99
C GLU A 11 15.01 -14.39 -1.60
N LYS A 12 13.90 -13.92 -1.03
CA LYS A 12 12.58 -14.13 -1.63
C LYS A 12 12.60 -13.28 -2.89
N THR A 13 13.21 -13.83 -3.93
CA THR A 13 13.09 -13.35 -5.30
C THR A 13 11.60 -13.21 -5.54
N HIS A 14 11.18 -11.96 -5.75
CA HIS A 14 9.86 -11.60 -6.20
C HIS A 14 9.67 -12.36 -7.51
N VAL A 15 9.03 -13.53 -7.44
CA VAL A 15 8.74 -14.37 -8.61
C VAL A 15 7.90 -13.50 -9.53
N SER A 16 8.54 -12.93 -10.55
CA SER A 16 7.88 -12.12 -11.56
C SER A 16 6.80 -12.99 -12.17
N LYS A 17 5.53 -12.66 -11.90
CA LYS A 17 4.40 -13.32 -12.52
C LYS A 17 4.62 -13.31 -14.04
N VAL A 18 4.54 -14.49 -14.67
CA VAL A 18 4.70 -14.60 -16.13
C VAL A 18 3.61 -13.75 -16.79
N LYS A 19 4.04 -12.77 -17.59
CA LYS A 19 3.16 -11.81 -18.25
C LYS A 19 2.46 -12.45 -19.44
N LEU A 20 1.13 -12.36 -19.49
CA LEU A 20 0.32 -12.93 -20.57
C LEU A 20 0.47 -12.12 -21.86
N ARG A 21 0.19 -12.72 -23.02
CA ARG A 21 0.30 -12.03 -24.33
C ARG A 21 -0.54 -10.74 -24.40
N SER A 22 -1.71 -10.72 -23.78
CA SER A 22 -2.55 -9.53 -23.67
C SER A 22 -1.94 -8.44 -22.79
N GLU A 23 -1.26 -8.81 -21.72
CA GLU A 23 -0.53 -7.91 -20.83
C GLU A 23 0.69 -7.30 -21.54
N TRP A 24 1.40 -8.09 -22.35
CA TRP A 24 2.47 -7.60 -23.24
C TRP A 24 1.95 -6.62 -24.29
N LEU A 25 0.86 -6.96 -24.98
CA LEU A 25 0.26 -6.07 -25.98
C LEU A 25 -0.23 -4.76 -25.33
N PHE A 26 -0.86 -4.86 -24.16
CA PHE A 26 -1.32 -3.69 -23.41
C PHE A 26 -0.16 -2.78 -23.02
N GLU A 27 0.92 -3.34 -22.49
CA GLU A 27 2.12 -2.57 -22.14
C GLU A 27 2.74 -1.92 -23.38
N GLY A 28 2.91 -2.68 -24.48
CA GLY A 28 3.47 -2.15 -25.72
C GLY A 28 2.61 -1.03 -26.34
N ALA A 29 1.28 -1.13 -26.22
CA ALA A 29 0.36 -0.14 -26.77
C ALA A 29 0.19 1.12 -25.89
N THR A 30 0.27 0.97 -24.56
CA THR A 30 -0.06 2.06 -23.61
C THR A 30 1.14 2.62 -22.87
N GLY A 31 2.27 1.90 -22.86
CA GLY A 31 3.43 2.20 -22.03
C GLY A 31 3.19 2.01 -20.52
N ILE A 32 2.03 1.47 -20.12
CA ILE A 32 1.68 1.24 -18.72
C ILE A 32 1.92 -0.22 -18.38
N ASP A 33 2.72 -0.48 -17.35
CA ASP A 33 2.86 -1.82 -16.79
C ASP A 33 1.53 -2.30 -16.19
N PRO A 34 0.95 -3.43 -16.64
CA PRO A 34 -0.24 -4.04 -16.04
C PRO A 34 -0.14 -4.24 -14.52
N CYS A 35 1.05 -4.52 -13.99
CA CYS A 35 1.26 -4.65 -12.55
C CYS A 35 1.08 -3.33 -11.79
N ALA A 36 1.29 -2.18 -12.46
CA ALA A 36 1.03 -0.86 -11.88
C ALA A 36 -0.47 -0.57 -11.71
N LEU A 37 -1.35 -1.26 -12.43
CA LEU A 37 -2.80 -1.09 -12.36
C LEU A 37 -3.46 -1.92 -11.26
N THR A 38 -2.68 -2.76 -10.56
CA THR A 38 -3.18 -3.66 -9.54
C THR A 38 -2.40 -3.50 -8.24
N ILE A 39 -3.13 -3.56 -7.12
CA ILE A 39 -2.54 -3.70 -5.79
C ILE A 39 -2.70 -5.16 -5.40
N GLU A 40 -1.59 -5.82 -5.02
CA GLU A 40 -1.62 -7.23 -4.67
C GLU A 40 -2.56 -7.47 -3.48
N ARG A 41 -3.55 -8.33 -3.71
CA ARG A 41 -4.71 -8.51 -2.82
C ARG A 41 -4.50 -9.51 -1.70
N VAL A 42 -3.38 -10.24 -1.68
CA VAL A 42 -3.15 -11.25 -0.64
C VAL A 42 -3.41 -10.58 0.71
N GLU A 43 -4.30 -11.10 1.55
CA GLU A 43 -4.83 -10.38 2.73
C GLU A 43 -3.75 -10.02 3.77
N ARG A 44 -2.52 -10.52 3.59
CA ARG A 44 -1.30 -10.18 4.32
C ARG A 44 -0.17 -9.63 3.43
N GLY A 45 -0.48 -9.23 2.20
CA GLY A 45 0.44 -8.61 1.27
C GLY A 45 0.77 -7.20 1.75
N LEU A 46 2.06 -6.87 1.70
CA LEU A 46 2.56 -5.60 2.22
C LEU A 46 1.94 -4.39 1.52
N GLU A 47 1.64 -4.51 0.21
CA GLU A 47 0.94 -3.47 -0.53
C GLU A 47 -0.47 -3.19 0.04
N PHE A 48 -1.23 -4.25 0.33
CA PHE A 48 -2.58 -4.13 0.86
C PHE A 48 -2.58 -3.53 2.28
N SER A 49 -1.63 -3.90 3.14
CA SER A 49 -1.54 -3.31 4.48
C SER A 49 -1.22 -1.81 4.40
N ILE A 50 -0.24 -1.42 3.57
CA ILE A 50 0.11 -0.01 3.35
C ILE A 50 -1.12 0.75 2.81
N PHE A 51 -1.85 0.16 1.88
CA PHE A 51 -3.07 0.75 1.34
C PHE A 51 -4.12 0.98 2.44
N MET A 52 -4.35 0.00 3.31
CA MET A 52 -5.33 0.10 4.39
C MET A 52 -4.95 1.15 5.43
N ASP A 53 -3.67 1.22 5.80
CA ASP A 53 -3.15 2.23 6.73
C ASP A 53 -3.36 3.64 6.15
N MET A 54 -2.91 3.88 4.92
CA MET A 54 -3.06 5.17 4.24
C MET A 54 -4.51 5.55 3.99
N HIS A 55 -5.36 4.58 3.64
CA HIS A 55 -6.79 4.80 3.49
C HIS A 55 -7.43 5.26 4.80
N SER A 56 -7.00 4.70 5.94
CA SER A 56 -7.49 5.09 7.26
C SER A 56 -7.03 6.49 7.67
N ASP A 57 -5.77 6.83 7.40
CA ASP A 57 -5.17 8.13 7.74
C ASP A 57 -5.75 9.28 6.92
N MET A 58 -5.93 9.07 5.61
CA MET A 58 -6.39 10.10 4.68
C MET A 58 -7.89 10.06 4.37
N GLN A 59 -8.61 9.09 4.95
CA GLN A 59 -10.07 8.94 4.80
C GLN A 59 -10.53 9.06 3.35
N TRP A 60 -9.89 8.34 2.43
CA TRP A 60 -10.23 8.43 1.01
C TRP A 60 -11.69 8.01 0.78
N LYS A 61 -12.48 8.89 0.18
CA LYS A 61 -13.86 8.62 -0.18
C LYS A 61 -14.01 8.64 -1.70
N PRO A 62 -14.56 7.58 -2.33
CA PRO A 62 -14.61 7.48 -3.79
C PRO A 62 -15.31 8.67 -4.46
N PHE A 63 -16.38 9.18 -3.83
CA PHE A 63 -17.23 10.23 -4.38
C PHE A 63 -16.72 11.66 -4.09
N GLU A 64 -15.81 11.83 -3.13
CA GLU A 64 -15.23 13.15 -2.78
C GLU A 64 -13.82 13.34 -3.38
N MET A 65 -13.24 12.28 -3.94
CA MET A 65 -11.90 12.29 -4.51
C MET A 65 -11.93 12.63 -6.00
N THR A 66 -11.39 13.80 -6.35
CA THR A 66 -11.17 14.20 -7.75
C THR A 66 -9.99 13.45 -8.38
N PRO A 67 -9.87 13.37 -9.71
CA PRO A 67 -8.72 12.74 -10.37
C PRO A 67 -7.37 13.29 -9.91
N LYS A 68 -7.30 14.60 -9.65
CA LYS A 68 -6.10 15.26 -9.11
C LYS A 68 -5.76 14.76 -7.71
N ARG A 69 -6.75 14.69 -6.81
CA ARG A 69 -6.57 14.13 -5.46
C ARG A 69 -6.11 12.67 -5.48
N TRP A 70 -6.60 11.90 -6.44
CA TRP A 70 -6.12 10.52 -6.66
C TRP A 70 -4.66 10.49 -7.10
N ALA A 71 -4.22 11.39 -7.98
CA ALA A 71 -2.82 11.50 -8.36
C ALA A 71 -1.92 11.86 -7.17
N ASP A 72 -2.34 12.81 -6.33
CA ASP A 72 -1.61 13.21 -5.13
C ASP A 72 -1.52 12.07 -4.11
N ALA A 73 -2.64 11.38 -3.85
CA ALA A 73 -2.70 10.20 -2.98
C ALA A 73 -1.82 9.05 -3.49
N THR A 74 -1.80 8.83 -4.80
CA THR A 74 -0.95 7.81 -5.45
C THR A 74 0.53 8.14 -5.33
N THR A 75 0.88 9.42 -5.40
CA THR A 75 2.26 9.88 -5.23
C THR A 75 2.75 9.57 -3.83
N GLN A 76 1.94 9.86 -2.81
CA GLN A 76 2.24 9.51 -1.42
C GLN A 76 2.30 7.99 -1.21
N TYR A 77 1.35 7.26 -1.81
CA TYR A 77 1.33 5.80 -1.74
C TYR A 77 2.59 5.18 -2.33
N ASN A 78 3.00 5.60 -3.52
CA ASN A 78 4.23 5.13 -4.15
C ASN A 78 5.48 5.49 -3.33
N ALA A 79 5.52 6.65 -2.67
CA ALA A 79 6.62 7.01 -1.79
C ALA A 79 6.72 6.08 -0.57
N ASN A 80 5.59 5.76 0.05
CA ASN A 80 5.52 4.80 1.16
C ASN A 80 5.85 3.38 0.70
N LEU A 81 5.40 3.00 -0.49
CA LEU A 81 5.67 1.70 -1.08
C LEU A 81 7.18 1.52 -1.34
N GLN A 82 7.83 2.55 -1.89
CA GLN A 82 9.27 2.53 -2.12
C GLN A 82 10.09 2.53 -0.83
N SER A 83 9.63 3.22 0.21
CA SER A 83 10.35 3.25 1.50
C SER A 83 10.31 1.91 2.22
N ILE A 84 9.27 1.10 2.01
CA ILE A 84 9.07 -0.18 2.69
C ILE A 84 9.53 -1.37 1.83
N LEU A 85 9.18 -1.40 0.53
CA LEU A 85 9.49 -2.51 -0.39
C LEU A 85 10.75 -2.27 -1.23
N GLY A 86 11.29 -1.06 -1.24
CA GLY A 86 12.44 -0.68 -2.05
C GLY A 86 12.10 -0.30 -3.49
N HIS A 87 13.14 0.04 -4.26
CA HIS A 87 13.00 0.63 -5.60
C HIS A 87 12.62 -0.37 -6.71
N PHE A 88 12.73 -1.68 -6.46
CA PHE A 88 12.39 -2.72 -7.43
C PHE A 88 10.88 -2.91 -7.61
N HIS A 89 10.07 -2.30 -6.74
CA HIS A 89 8.63 -2.42 -6.81
C HIS A 89 8.03 -1.43 -7.84
N PRO A 90 7.16 -1.88 -8.78
CA PRO A 90 6.59 -1.01 -9.79
C PRO A 90 5.73 0.09 -9.16
N LYS A 91 5.91 1.33 -9.63
CA LYS A 91 5.08 2.46 -9.21
C LYS A 91 3.63 2.18 -9.60
N LYS A 92 2.71 2.33 -8.67
CA LYS A 92 1.28 2.13 -8.94
C LYS A 92 0.69 3.34 -9.65
N HIS A 93 -0.29 3.08 -10.49
CA HIS A 93 -1.10 4.07 -11.17
C HIS A 93 -2.34 4.43 -10.34
N PRO A 94 -2.89 5.66 -10.43
CA PRO A 94 -4.05 6.06 -9.61
C PRO A 94 -5.27 5.17 -9.75
N ARG A 95 -5.45 4.57 -10.94
CA ARG A 95 -6.51 3.60 -11.20
C ARG A 95 -6.47 2.39 -10.26
N ALA A 96 -5.28 1.98 -9.83
CA ALA A 96 -5.09 0.85 -8.93
C ALA A 96 -5.72 1.11 -7.56
N LEU A 97 -5.52 2.31 -7.00
CA LEU A 97 -6.09 2.71 -5.72
C LEU A 97 -7.62 2.80 -5.80
N VAL A 98 -8.16 3.40 -6.88
CA VAL A 98 -9.61 3.50 -7.10
C VAL A 98 -10.26 2.12 -7.16
N ASN A 99 -9.67 1.21 -7.94
CA ASN A 99 -10.18 -0.15 -8.08
C ASN A 99 -10.12 -0.91 -6.75
N MET A 100 -9.00 -0.80 -6.02
CA MET A 100 -8.86 -1.44 -4.71
C MET A 100 -9.90 -0.91 -3.72
N LEU A 101 -10.11 0.41 -3.66
CA LEU A 101 -11.11 1.01 -2.79
C LEU A 101 -12.53 0.55 -3.13
N ALA A 102 -12.89 0.55 -4.42
CA ALA A 102 -14.19 0.08 -4.88
C ALA A 102 -14.44 -1.38 -4.47
N ASP A 103 -13.41 -2.22 -4.54
CA ASP A 103 -13.50 -3.61 -4.15
C ASP A 103 -13.56 -3.83 -2.63
N VAL A 104 -12.80 -3.05 -1.85
CA VAL A 104 -12.89 -3.06 -0.37
C VAL A 104 -14.31 -2.70 0.05
N ILE A 105 -14.87 -1.62 -0.49
CA ILE A 105 -16.25 -1.20 -0.21
C ILE A 105 -17.24 -2.30 -0.59
N ARG A 106 -17.08 -2.92 -1.77
CA ARG A 106 -17.96 -4.02 -2.22
C ARG A 106 -17.90 -5.21 -1.27
N LYS A 107 -16.72 -5.57 -0.79
CA LYS A 107 -16.53 -6.69 0.16
C LYS A 107 -17.12 -6.38 1.52
N THR A 108 -16.97 -5.15 2.02
CA THR A 108 -17.56 -4.73 3.31
C THR A 108 -19.09 -4.76 3.23
N LYS A 109 -19.69 -4.15 2.20
CA LYS A 109 -21.16 -4.15 2.01
C LYS A 109 -21.78 -5.55 1.89
N ARG A 110 -21.03 -6.55 1.41
CA ARG A 110 -21.50 -7.94 1.37
C ARG A 110 -21.49 -8.62 2.75
N LYS A 111 -20.63 -8.21 3.66
CA LYS A 111 -20.61 -8.72 5.04
C LYS A 111 -21.72 -8.07 5.90
N ASP A 112 -22.13 -6.86 5.54
CA ASP A 112 -23.19 -6.12 6.25
C ASP A 112 -24.62 -6.54 5.85
N LEU A 113 -24.77 -7.50 4.92
CA LEU A 113 -26.06 -8.07 4.49
C LEU A 113 -26.39 -9.43 5.12
N ALA A 114 -25.75 -9.78 6.23
CA ALA A 114 -26.26 -10.77 7.16
C ALA A 114 -26.80 -10.01 8.39
N PRO A 115 -28.13 -9.87 8.57
CA PRO A 115 -28.66 -9.33 9.82
C PRO A 115 -28.38 -10.34 10.94
N GLY A 116 -27.27 -10.14 11.64
CA GLY A 116 -26.87 -11.09 12.67
C GLY A 116 -25.51 -10.79 13.30
N ARG A 117 -25.54 -9.89 14.29
CA ARG A 117 -24.60 -9.73 15.42
C ARG A 117 -23.46 -8.70 15.24
N HIS A 118 -23.71 -7.57 15.91
CA HIS A 118 -22.74 -6.67 16.53
C HIS A 118 -21.51 -7.37 17.10
N VAL A 119 -20.34 -6.76 16.91
CA VAL A 119 -19.51 -6.34 18.07
C VAL A 119 -18.92 -4.95 17.77
N PHE A 120 -19.51 -3.95 18.41
CA PHE A 120 -18.97 -2.59 18.51
C PHE A 120 -17.97 -2.61 19.68
N LEU A 121 -16.70 -2.86 19.41
CA LEU A 121 -15.66 -2.61 20.41
C LEU A 121 -15.36 -1.12 20.43
N LYS A 122 -16.09 -0.39 21.28
CA LYS A 122 -15.59 0.85 21.88
C LYS A 122 -14.29 0.50 22.61
N LEU A 123 -13.16 0.83 22.02
CA LEU A 123 -11.96 1.10 22.81
C LEU A 123 -12.01 2.59 23.15
N SER A 124 -12.62 2.86 24.29
CA SER A 124 -12.37 4.06 25.09
C SER A 124 -10.89 4.10 25.47
N GLY A 125 -10.23 5.21 25.18
CA GLY A 125 -8.98 5.57 25.84
C GLY A 125 -7.81 5.83 24.88
N GLY A 126 -7.46 7.11 24.75
CA GLY A 126 -6.07 7.51 24.49
C GLY A 126 -5.73 7.84 23.04
N CYS A 127 -6.03 9.09 22.66
CA CYS A 127 -5.36 9.75 21.54
C CYS A 127 -3.86 9.88 21.88
N ARG A 128 -2.99 9.05 21.31
CA ARG A 128 -1.54 9.31 21.27
C ARG A 128 -1.15 9.76 19.87
N ARG A 129 -1.29 11.06 19.67
CA ARG A 129 -0.71 11.83 18.56
C ARG A 129 0.80 11.80 18.72
N ILE A 130 1.50 10.97 17.94
CA ILE A 130 2.97 10.98 17.89
C ILE A 130 3.37 12.22 17.08
N HIS A 131 3.71 13.31 17.78
CA HIS A 131 4.35 14.47 17.18
C HIS A 131 5.73 14.06 16.66
N ARG A 132 5.89 14.00 15.33
CA ARG A 132 7.21 14.02 14.69
C ARG A 132 7.72 15.46 14.76
N SER A 133 8.32 15.80 15.89
CA SER A 133 8.97 17.10 16.09
C SER A 133 10.22 17.16 15.21
N ARG A 134 10.22 18.05 14.22
CA ARG A 134 11.45 18.58 13.66
C ARG A 134 12.08 19.44 14.75
N ASN A 135 13.30 19.12 15.19
CA ASN A 135 14.21 20.18 15.61
C ASN A 135 15.67 19.80 15.38
N VAL A 136 16.27 20.61 14.52
CA VAL A 136 17.69 20.89 14.40
C VAL A 136 18.13 21.66 15.65
N GLN A 137 19.37 21.40 16.11
CA GLN A 137 20.32 22.28 16.84
C GLN A 137 21.09 21.46 17.90
N ILE A 138 22.39 21.20 17.72
CA ILE A 138 23.57 22.06 18.01
C ILE A 138 23.98 22.00 19.49
N ALA A 139 25.29 21.75 19.67
CA ALA A 139 26.20 22.16 20.76
C ALA A 139 26.37 21.32 22.06
N GLN A 140 27.60 20.78 22.15
CA GLN A 140 28.62 21.07 23.18
C GLN A 140 28.75 20.21 24.46
N ARG A 141 30.04 19.86 24.68
CA ARG A 141 30.81 19.83 25.94
C ARG A 141 30.73 18.57 26.81
N ILE A 142 31.81 17.77 26.79
CA ILE A 142 32.76 17.58 27.92
C ILE A 142 34.16 17.49 27.32
#